data_AF-A0A952BF57-F1
#
_entry.id   AF-A0A952BF57-F1
#
_cell.length_a   1.000
_cell.length_b   1.000
_cell.length_c   1.000
_cell.angle_alpha   90.00
_cell.angle_beta   90.00
_cell.angle_gamma   90.00
#
_symmetry.space_group_name_H-M   'P 1'
#
loop_
_entity.id
_entity.type
_entity.pdbx_description
1 polymer ?
#
loop_
_entity_poly.entity_id
_entity_poly.type
_entity_poly.pdbx_seq_one_letter_code
_entity_poly.pdbx_strand_id
1 'polypeptide(L)'
;MPGDLVEKHQLGGLDSRGRGFNRVVELEQEGERYRALFRYEAGTLATDGCESIARALADLVNVLHANGFTQLRSQLSSRGGAYLGSREPWIEYPDPERSCEARTSRFAKMVGGLSRLWCLLRARRISG
;
A
#
# COMPACT_ATOMS: atom_id res chain seq x y z
N MET A 1 -21.62 0.73 -0.68
CA MET A 1 -21.43 2.14 -1.06
C MET A 1 -19.97 2.29 -1.45
N PRO A 2 -19.62 3.11 -2.46
CA PRO A 2 -18.22 3.53 -2.63
C PRO A 2 -17.75 4.20 -1.32
N GLY A 3 -16.50 3.97 -0.93
CA GLY A 3 -15.94 4.60 0.26
C GLY A 3 -15.72 6.08 0.02
N ASP A 4 -15.80 6.88 1.08
CA ASP A 4 -15.55 8.32 0.99
C ASP A 4 -14.03 8.55 0.95
N LEU A 5 -13.54 9.24 -0.07
CA LEU A 5 -12.13 9.59 -0.19
C LEU A 5 -11.75 10.59 0.91
N VAL A 6 -10.85 10.19 1.80
CA VAL A 6 -10.41 11.00 2.95
C VAL A 6 -9.08 11.70 2.66
N GLU A 7 -8.10 10.96 2.16
CA GLU A 7 -6.74 11.44 1.94
C GLU A 7 -6.13 10.91 0.65
N LYS A 8 -5.17 11.67 0.10
CA LYS A 8 -4.33 11.21 -1.00
C LYS A 8 -2.88 11.36 -0.63
N HIS A 9 -2.13 10.29 -0.87
CA HIS A 9 -0.69 10.23 -0.65
C HIS A 9 0.00 10.00 -1.99
N GLN A 10 1.08 10.71 -2.28
CA GLN A 10 1.98 10.32 -3.35
C GLN A 10 2.89 9.21 -2.82
N LEU A 11 2.93 8.08 -3.51
CA LEU A 11 3.83 6.96 -3.21
C LEU A 11 4.84 6.84 -4.33
N GLY A 12 6.13 6.90 -3.96
CA GLY A 12 7.24 6.67 -4.87
C GLY A 12 8.14 5.56 -4.38
N GLY A 13 8.92 5.01 -5.29
CA GLY A 13 9.91 3.98 -5.01
C GLY A 13 10.35 3.25 -6.28
N LEU A 14 10.84 2.02 -6.11
CA LEU A 14 11.19 1.12 -7.20
C LEU A 14 10.18 -0.02 -7.28
N ASP A 15 9.73 -0.34 -8.50
CA ASP A 15 8.92 -1.53 -8.76
C ASP A 15 9.76 -2.82 -8.69
N SER A 16 9.11 -3.97 -8.84
CA SER A 16 9.77 -5.28 -8.85
C SER A 16 10.78 -5.48 -9.98
N ARG A 17 10.80 -4.59 -10.99
CA ARG A 17 11.76 -4.56 -12.09
C ARG A 17 12.86 -3.51 -11.88
N GLY A 18 12.89 -2.84 -10.74
CA GLY A 18 13.84 -1.77 -10.43
C GLY A 18 13.54 -0.46 -11.14
N ARG A 19 12.34 -0.27 -11.70
CA ARG A 19 11.93 0.98 -12.36
C ARG A 19 11.37 1.94 -11.32
N GLY A 20 11.84 3.18 -11.35
CA GLY A 20 11.30 4.25 -10.53
C GLY A 20 9.82 4.54 -10.85
N PHE A 21 9.00 4.69 -9.82
CA PHE A 21 7.62 5.13 -9.97
C PHE A 21 7.26 6.24 -8.98
N ASN A 22 6.22 7.00 -9.32
CA ASN A 22 5.52 7.91 -8.42
C ASN A 22 4.03 7.88 -8.79
N ARG A 23 3.17 7.45 -7.88
CA ARG A 23 1.73 7.25 -8.12
C ARG A 23 0.93 7.65 -6.88
N VAL A 24 -0.30 8.08 -7.12
CA VAL A 24 -1.22 8.45 -6.04
C VAL A 24 -1.81 7.19 -5.41
N VAL A 25 -1.80 7.18 -4.08
CA VAL A 25 -2.56 6.26 -3.23
C VAL A 25 -3.75 7.03 -2.69
N GLU A 26 -4.93 6.44 -2.80
CA GLU A 26 -6.19 7.00 -2.32
C GLU A 26 -6.61 6.26 -1.05
N LEU A 27 -6.84 7.00 0.02
CA LEU A 27 -7.30 6.47 1.31
C LEU A 27 -8.80 6.74 1.39
N GLU A 28 -9.57 5.66 1.42
CA GLU A 28 -11.01 5.69 1.49
C GLU A 28 -11.50 5.21 2.86
N GLN A 29 -12.59 5.82 3.33
CA GLN A 29 -13.33 5.36 4.49
C GLN A 29 -14.58 4.59 4.05
N GLU A 30 -14.68 3.34 4.50
CA GLU A 30 -15.83 2.46 4.30
C GLU A 30 -16.46 2.18 5.68
N GLY A 31 -17.45 2.99 6.05
CA GLY A 31 -18.04 2.98 7.39
C GLY A 31 -17.04 3.46 8.45
N GLU A 32 -16.71 2.61 9.42
CA GLU A 32 -15.74 2.91 10.48
C GLU A 32 -14.32 2.43 10.15
N ARG A 33 -14.09 1.93 8.93
CA ARG A 33 -12.80 1.37 8.51
C ARG A 33 -12.18 2.18 7.38
N TYR A 34 -10.86 2.16 7.31
CA TYR A 34 -10.05 2.81 6.31
C TYR A 34 -9.33 1.79 5.44
N ARG A 35 -9.25 2.04 4.14
CA ARG A 35 -8.49 1.22 3.20
C ARG A 35 -7.64 2.08 2.29
N ALA A 36 -6.51 1.54 1.85
CA ALA A 36 -5.65 2.17 0.87
C ALA A 36 -5.85 1.53 -0.51
N LEU A 37 -6.07 2.37 -1.51
CA LEU A 37 -6.18 2.00 -2.91
C LEU A 37 -4.95 2.53 -3.67
N PHE A 38 -4.23 1.62 -4.31
CA PHE A 38 -3.07 1.93 -5.12
C PHE A 38 -3.26 1.43 -6.53
N ARG A 39 -3.21 2.34 -7.50
CA ARG A 39 -3.31 1.99 -8.92
C ARG A 39 -1.94 2.04 -9.57
N TYR A 40 -1.54 0.92 -10.15
CA TYR A 40 -0.26 0.78 -10.84
C TYR A 40 -0.43 0.02 -12.15
N GLU A 41 -0.03 0.65 -13.25
CA GLU A 41 -0.28 0.17 -14.62
C GLU A 41 -1.77 -0.20 -14.83
N ALA A 42 -2.06 -1.43 -15.24
CA ALA A 42 -3.43 -1.95 -15.41
C ALA A 42 -4.02 -2.58 -14.14
N GLY A 43 -3.27 -2.60 -13.03
CA GLY A 43 -3.68 -3.20 -11.76
C GLY A 43 -4.15 -2.18 -10.73
N THR A 44 -5.10 -2.57 -9.89
CA THR A 44 -5.46 -1.84 -8.66
C THR A 44 -5.27 -2.79 -7.47
N LEU A 45 -4.46 -2.36 -6.51
CA LEU A 45 -4.28 -3.02 -5.22
C LEU A 45 -5.13 -2.27 -4.19
N ALA A 46 -5.88 -3.01 -3.40
CA ALA A 46 -6.68 -2.50 -2.31
C ALA A 46 -6.29 -3.25 -1.04
N THR A 47 -6.05 -2.53 0.06
CA THR A 47 -5.91 -3.16 1.37
C THR A 47 -7.28 -3.48 1.94
N ASP A 48 -7.31 -4.37 2.93
CA ASP A 48 -8.49 -4.54 3.76
C ASP A 48 -8.78 -3.27 4.56
N GLY A 49 -10.05 -3.12 4.96
CA GLY A 49 -10.48 -2.05 5.85
C GLY A 49 -9.93 -2.26 7.26
N CYS A 50 -9.22 -1.27 7.80
CA CYS A 50 -8.65 -1.29 9.14
C CYS A 50 -9.08 -0.06 9.96
N GLU A 51 -8.70 -0.01 11.23
CA GLU A 51 -9.14 1.00 12.19
C GLU A 51 -8.49 2.39 11.99
N SER A 52 -7.42 2.52 11.20
CA SER A 52 -6.75 3.80 10.98
C SER A 52 -6.11 3.94 9.60
N ILE A 53 -6.03 5.19 9.12
CA ILE A 53 -5.36 5.56 7.85
C ILE A 53 -3.90 5.12 7.84
N ALA A 54 -3.17 5.36 8.93
CA ALA A 54 -1.76 4.99 9.05
C ALA A 54 -1.57 3.48 8.93
N ARG A 55 -2.48 2.69 9.51
CA ARG A 55 -2.46 1.23 9.41
C ARG A 55 -2.73 0.77 7.97
N ALA A 56 -3.72 1.36 7.30
CA ALA A 56 -4.03 1.04 5.90
C ALA A 56 -2.83 1.29 4.98
N LEU A 57 -2.15 2.43 5.17
CA LEU A 57 -0.96 2.75 4.39
C LEU A 57 0.21 1.80 4.69
N ALA A 58 0.43 1.44 5.95
CA ALA A 58 1.44 0.46 6.34
C ALA A 58 1.16 -0.94 5.74
N ASP A 59 -0.10 -1.38 5.76
CA ASP A 59 -0.51 -2.65 5.16
C ASP A 59 -0.30 -2.64 3.63
N LEU A 60 -0.56 -1.50 2.96
CA LEU A 60 -0.25 -1.34 1.53
C LEU A 60 1.26 -1.45 1.26
N VAL A 61 2.08 -0.76 2.05
CA VAL A 61 3.55 -0.82 1.94
C VAL A 61 4.04 -2.26 2.11
N ASN A 62 3.51 -2.99 3.09
CA ASN A 62 3.84 -4.40 3.30
C ASN A 62 3.46 -5.28 2.11
N VAL A 63 2.27 -5.07 1.52
CA VAL A 63 1.85 -5.78 0.31
C VAL A 63 2.78 -5.44 -0.86
N LEU A 64 3.16 -4.19 -1.04
CA LEU A 64 4.07 -3.78 -2.12
C LEU A 64 5.48 -4.38 -1.93
N HIS A 65 6.02 -4.35 -0.72
CA HIS A 65 7.27 -5.02 -0.37
C HIS A 65 7.21 -6.53 -0.68
N ALA A 66 6.11 -7.20 -0.32
CA ALA A 66 5.91 -8.61 -0.64
C ALA A 66 5.83 -8.88 -2.16
N ASN A 67 5.44 -7.88 -2.96
CA ASN A 67 5.44 -7.94 -4.42
C ASN A 67 6.79 -7.51 -5.04
N GLY A 68 7.82 -7.25 -4.22
CA GLY A 68 9.17 -6.92 -4.67
C GLY A 68 9.42 -5.43 -4.92
N PHE A 69 8.49 -4.56 -4.53
CA PHE A 69 8.75 -3.11 -4.52
C PHE A 69 9.72 -2.76 -3.40
N THR A 70 10.58 -1.77 -3.62
CA THR A 70 11.61 -1.35 -2.66
C THR A 70 11.80 0.16 -2.67
N GLN A 71 12.50 0.70 -1.67
CA GLN A 71 12.75 2.13 -1.46
C GLN A 71 11.46 2.94 -1.47
N LEU A 72 10.42 2.38 -0.83
CA LEU A 72 9.11 3.01 -0.80
C LEU A 72 9.15 4.25 0.08
N ARG A 73 8.51 5.32 -0.40
CA ARG A 73 8.30 6.55 0.36
C ARG A 73 6.95 7.14 0.02
N SER A 74 6.28 7.74 0.99
CA SER A 74 5.01 8.44 0.78
C SER A 74 5.03 9.87 1.25
N GLN A 75 4.31 10.75 0.56
CA GLN A 75 4.07 12.14 0.97
C GLN A 75 2.57 12.42 0.93
N LEU A 76 2.03 12.96 2.02
CA LEU A 76 0.64 13.41 2.04
C LEU A 76 0.47 14.60 1.07
N SER A 77 -0.49 14.48 0.16
CA SER A 77 -0.72 15.48 -0.90
C SER A 77 -2.05 16.21 -0.75
N SER A 78 -3.08 15.54 -0.23
CA SER A 78 -4.36 16.16 0.09
C SER A 78 -5.05 15.48 1.25
N ARG A 79 -5.75 16.26 2.08
CA ARG A 79 -6.52 15.78 3.22
C ARG A 79 -7.85 16.52 3.30
N GLY A 80 -8.97 15.80 3.36
CA GLY A 80 -10.30 16.39 3.51
C GLY A 80 -10.65 17.41 2.41
N GLY A 81 -10.19 17.18 1.17
CA GLY A 81 -10.40 18.09 0.04
C GLY A 81 -9.44 19.29 -0.01
N ALA A 82 -8.66 19.56 1.04
CA ALA A 82 -7.60 20.56 1.00
C ALA A 82 -6.35 19.98 0.33
N TYR A 83 -5.87 20.63 -0.73
CA TYR A 83 -4.60 20.29 -1.37
C TYR A 83 -3.45 20.88 -0.55
N LEU A 84 -2.64 20.00 0.03
CA LEU A 84 -1.47 20.37 0.84
C LEU A 84 -0.20 20.46 -0.02
N GLY A 85 -0.22 19.89 -1.23
CA GLY A 85 0.90 19.89 -2.15
C GLY A 85 2.15 19.23 -1.54
N SER A 86 3.34 19.68 -1.95
CA SER A 86 4.61 19.17 -1.44
C SER A 86 5.04 19.78 -0.09
N ARG A 87 4.09 20.28 0.71
CA ARG A 87 4.38 20.90 2.01
C ARG A 87 4.71 19.87 3.09
N GLU A 88 4.23 18.64 2.93
CA GLU A 88 4.45 17.56 3.88
C GLU A 88 5.79 16.85 3.62
N PRO A 89 6.48 16.37 4.65
CA PRO A 89 7.71 15.61 4.47
C PRO A 89 7.44 14.27 3.78
N TRP A 90 8.43 13.77 3.03
CA TRP A 90 8.42 12.39 2.59
C TRP A 90 8.69 11.49 3.79
N ILE A 91 7.82 10.51 3.99
CA ILE A 91 7.99 9.42 4.95
C ILE A 91 8.62 8.27 4.18
N GLU A 92 9.79 7.83 4.61
CA GLU A 92 10.50 6.69 4.02
C GLU A 92 10.12 5.41 4.76
N TYR A 93 9.91 4.34 3.99
CA TYR A 93 9.65 3.02 4.51
C TYR A 93 10.89 2.16 4.28
N PRO A 94 11.52 1.63 5.35
CA PRO A 94 12.69 0.79 5.19
C PRO A 94 12.33 -0.49 4.45
N ASP A 95 13.20 -0.91 3.52
CA ASP A 95 13.06 -2.19 2.85
C ASP A 95 13.05 -3.33 3.88
N PRO A 96 12.23 -4.38 3.67
CA PRO A 96 12.30 -5.55 4.53
C PRO A 96 13.70 -6.16 4.40
N GLU A 97 14.25 -6.67 5.50
CA GLU A 97 15.48 -7.46 5.43
C GLU A 97 15.25 -8.57 4.40
N ARG A 98 15.99 -8.51 3.29
CA ARG A 98 15.94 -9.56 2.28
C ARG A 98 16.38 -10.82 3.01
N SER A 99 15.46 -11.76 3.25
CA SER A 99 15.86 -13.11 3.60
C SER A 99 16.56 -13.66 2.37
N CYS A 100 17.87 -13.43 2.30
CA CYS A 100 18.74 -14.10 1.37
C CYS A 100 18.72 -15.58 1.80
N GLU A 101 17.72 -16.33 1.34
CA GLU A 101 17.77 -17.79 1.38
C GLU A 101 18.65 -18.25 0.22
N ALA A 102 19.93 -17.91 0.29
CA ALA A 102 20.97 -18.74 -0.26
C ALA A 102 21.48 -19.60 0.89
N ARG A 103 20.99 -20.84 0.97
CA ARG A 103 21.68 -21.99 1.58
C ARG A 103 22.05 -21.79 3.07
N THR A 104 21.39 -22.57 3.93
CA THR A 104 21.79 -22.84 5.32
C THR A 104 21.85 -21.63 6.26
N SER A 105 20.77 -21.38 7.01
CA SER A 105 20.86 -21.45 8.47
C SER A 105 19.46 -21.38 9.08
N ARG A 106 19.21 -22.29 10.02
CA ARG A 106 18.06 -22.23 10.93
C ARG A 106 18.20 -20.99 11.81
N PHE A 107 17.07 -20.49 12.30
CA PHE A 107 16.86 -19.41 13.29
C PHE A 107 16.63 -17.99 12.73
N ALA A 108 15.36 -17.64 12.53
CA ALA A 108 14.70 -16.60 13.33
C ALA A 108 13.17 -16.69 13.16
N LYS A 109 12.48 -16.75 14.29
CA LYS A 109 11.04 -16.96 14.41
C LYS A 109 10.29 -15.62 14.39
N MET A 110 9.17 -15.62 13.67
CA MET A 110 7.85 -15.16 14.10
C MET A 110 7.63 -13.66 14.37
N VAL A 111 6.94 -13.01 13.42
CA VAL A 111 5.98 -11.92 13.70
C VAL A 111 4.68 -12.25 12.96
N GLY A 112 3.55 -12.07 13.66
CA GLY A 112 2.20 -12.57 13.36
C GLY A 112 1.72 -12.33 11.93
N GLY A 113 0.82 -13.13 11.38
CA GLY A 113 -0.40 -13.64 12.00
C GLY A 113 -1.50 -13.39 10.97
N LEU A 114 -1.87 -14.44 10.25
CA LEU A 114 -3.01 -14.60 9.33
C LEU A 114 -3.51 -13.37 8.56
N SER A 115 -3.22 -13.35 7.24
CA SER A 115 -4.24 -13.14 6.20
C SER A 115 -3.84 -13.92 4.94
N ARG A 116 -3.91 -15.25 5.06
CA ARG A 116 -3.93 -16.17 3.93
C ARG A 116 -5.39 -16.33 3.50
N LEU A 117 -5.89 -15.46 2.64
CA LEU A 117 -6.89 -15.83 1.62
C LEU A 117 -7.09 -14.67 0.64
N TRP A 118 -6.85 -14.96 -0.64
CA TRP A 118 -7.73 -14.48 -1.71
C TRP A 118 -7.67 -12.97 -2.08
N CYS A 119 -6.60 -12.57 -2.78
CA CYS A 119 -6.68 -11.51 -3.80
C CYS A 119 -7.23 -12.05 -5.15
N LEU A 120 -8.18 -12.99 -5.08
CA LEU A 120 -8.99 -13.43 -6.21
C LEU A 120 -10.42 -12.99 -5.93
N LEU A 121 -11.08 -12.39 -6.93
CA LEU A 121 -12.38 -11.73 -6.89
C LEU A 121 -12.41 -10.32 -6.27
N ARG A 122 -12.25 -9.31 -7.13
CA ARG A 122 -13.38 -8.42 -7.48
C ARG A 122 -13.17 -7.57 -8.73
N ALA A 123 -12.68 -8.15 -9.83
CA ALA A 123 -12.92 -7.60 -11.17
C ALA A 123 -14.29 -8.09 -11.68
N ARG A 124 -15.39 -7.74 -10.98
CA ARG A 124 -16.75 -7.98 -11.51
C ARG A 124 -17.16 -6.76 -12.33
N ARG A 125 -16.90 -6.87 -13.63
CA ARG A 125 -17.87 -6.65 -14.72
C ARG A 125 -18.88 -5.52 -14.45
N ILE A 126 -18.57 -4.33 -14.96
CA ILE A 126 -19.57 -3.30 -15.23
C ILE A 126 -20.36 -3.81 -16.45
N SER A 127 -21.65 -4.06 -16.26
CA SER A 127 -22.59 -4.44 -17.30
C SER A 127 -22.86 -3.24 -18.22
N GLY A 128 -22.83 -3.49 -19.51
CA GLY A 128 -23.45 -2.75 -20.60
C GLY A 128 -23.83 -3.77 -21.66
#